data_AF-A0A847GPF1-F1
#
_entry.id   AF-A0A847GPF1-F1
#
_cell.length_a   1.000
_cell.length_b   1.000
_cell.length_c   1.000
_cell.angle_alpha   90.00
_cell.angle_beta   90.00
_cell.angle_gamma   90.00
#
_symmetry.space_group_name_H-M   'P 1'
#
loop_
_entity.id
_entity.type
_entity.pdbx_description
1 polymer ?
#
loop_
_entity_poly.entity_id
_entity_poly.type
_entity_poly.pdbx_seq_one_letter_code
_entity_poly.pdbx_strand_id
1 'polypeptide(L)'
;MPNFVLVRHGESRLNVVNRQSRVFCGQVDTPLTERGREQARTVGKMLAAWADLRISAAISSALGRCRESLDLILQELPYDVQRLADSSELNERSLGAFEGCQADAVYAQYPQYRDDPNFNQFDRHFVQKAPGGENLREVTERAWAVIERLDKLHEGNVLIVSHAMRD
;
A
#
# COMPACT_ATOMS: atom_id res chain seq x y z
N MET A 1 -15.49 -8.76 17.09
CA MET A 1 -14.66 -7.83 16.30
C MET A 1 -13.53 -8.63 15.69
N PRO A 2 -13.32 -8.57 14.37
CA PRO A 2 -12.17 -9.18 13.73
C PRO A 2 -10.86 -8.53 14.22
N ASN A 3 -9.76 -9.27 14.18
CA ASN A 3 -8.43 -8.67 14.26
C ASN A 3 -7.93 -8.40 12.84
N PHE A 4 -7.36 -7.21 12.61
CA PHE A 4 -6.76 -6.87 11.33
C PHE A 4 -5.26 -7.11 11.36
N VAL A 5 -4.79 -7.94 10.44
CA VAL A 5 -3.36 -8.20 10.22
C VAL A 5 -2.93 -7.36 9.02
N LEU A 6 -2.19 -6.29 9.28
CA LEU A 6 -1.77 -5.35 8.24
C LEU A 6 -0.37 -5.72 7.73
N VAL A 7 -0.24 -5.90 6.42
CA VAL A 7 1.02 -6.20 5.75
C VAL A 7 1.24 -5.18 4.63
N ARG A 8 2.42 -4.58 4.62
CA ARG A 8 2.90 -3.80 3.48
C ARG A 8 3.38 -4.78 2.40
N HIS A 9 3.09 -4.49 1.13
CA HIS A 9 3.66 -5.26 0.02
C HIS A 9 5.19 -5.37 0.07
N GLY A 10 5.74 -6.42 -0.55
CA GLY A 10 7.18 -6.59 -0.70
C GLY A 10 7.83 -5.51 -1.58
N GLU A 11 9.15 -5.44 -1.59
CA GLU A 11 9.88 -4.47 -2.43
C GLU A 11 9.48 -4.53 -3.91
N SER A 12 9.09 -3.38 -4.48
CA SER A 12 8.79 -3.24 -5.90
C SER A 12 9.96 -2.62 -6.68
N ARG A 13 9.94 -2.75 -8.02
CA ARG A 13 10.95 -2.09 -8.88
C ARG A 13 10.99 -0.57 -8.63
N LEU A 14 9.84 0.07 -8.43
CA LEU A 14 9.79 1.51 -8.19
C LEU A 14 10.32 1.89 -6.81
N ASN A 15 10.19 1.03 -5.80
CA ASN A 15 10.85 1.26 -4.51
C ASN A 15 12.37 1.33 -4.65
N VAL A 16 12.96 0.47 -5.48
CA VAL A 16 14.41 0.48 -5.75
C VAL A 16 14.82 1.77 -6.46
N VAL A 17 14.08 2.17 -7.50
CA VAL A 17 14.36 3.40 -8.25
C VAL A 17 14.18 4.64 -7.37
N ASN A 18 13.15 4.69 -6.52
CA ASN A 18 12.93 5.80 -5.60
C ASN A 18 14.12 6.01 -4.65
N ARG A 19 14.69 4.93 -4.09
CA ARG A 19 15.88 5.01 -3.22
C ARG A 19 17.12 5.56 -3.94
N GLN A 20 17.19 5.42 -5.26
CA GLN A 20 18.34 5.85 -6.07
C GLN A 20 18.16 7.25 -6.65
N SER A 21 16.95 7.60 -7.08
CA SER A 21 16.70 8.80 -7.90
C SER A 21 15.50 9.63 -7.45
N ARG A 22 14.96 9.38 -6.26
CA ARG A 22 13.81 10.08 -5.65
C ARG A 22 12.65 10.24 -6.63
N VAL A 23 11.93 9.14 -6.85
CA VAL A 23 10.77 9.09 -7.75
C VAL A 23 9.50 9.01 -6.91
N PHE A 24 8.53 9.83 -7.23
CA PHE A 24 7.22 9.79 -6.58
C PHE A 24 6.45 8.55 -7.02
N CYS A 25 6.39 7.53 -6.15
CA CYS A 25 5.79 6.25 -6.50
C CYS A 25 4.28 6.34 -6.73
N GLY A 26 3.53 6.86 -5.73
CA GLY A 26 2.07 6.90 -5.74
C GLY A 26 1.42 5.58 -6.17
N GLN A 27 0.44 5.68 -7.07
CA GLN A 27 -0.30 4.54 -7.61
C GLN A 27 0.32 3.91 -8.87
N VAL A 28 1.55 4.29 -9.26
CA VAL A 28 2.23 3.65 -10.38
C VAL A 28 2.40 2.16 -10.09
N ASP A 29 1.84 1.32 -10.97
CA ASP A 29 1.90 -0.12 -10.78
C ASP A 29 3.23 -0.66 -11.32
N THR A 30 4.02 -1.25 -10.43
CA THR A 30 5.29 -1.91 -10.79
C THR A 30 5.38 -3.25 -10.10
N PRO A 31 5.98 -4.26 -10.75
CA PRO A 31 6.05 -5.61 -10.19
C PRO A 31 6.99 -5.66 -8.99
N LEU A 32 6.83 -6.70 -8.17
CA LEU A 32 7.80 -7.03 -7.13
C LEU A 32 9.19 -7.36 -7.74
N THR A 33 10.24 -7.03 -6.99
CA THR A 33 11.57 -7.59 -7.20
C THR A 33 11.61 -9.03 -6.69
N GLU A 34 12.63 -9.82 -7.05
CA GLU A 34 12.81 -11.16 -6.44
C GLU A 34 12.90 -11.07 -4.92
N ARG A 35 13.62 -10.07 -4.41
CA ARG A 35 13.67 -9.76 -2.98
C ARG A 35 12.28 -9.48 -2.41
N GLY A 36 11.43 -8.72 -3.12
CA GLY A 36 10.05 -8.47 -2.72
C GLY A 36 9.19 -9.74 -2.66
N ARG A 37 9.39 -10.68 -3.59
CA ARG A 37 8.72 -11.99 -3.57
C ARG A 37 9.17 -12.82 -2.37
N GLU A 38 10.47 -12.86 -2.09
CA GLU A 38 11.02 -13.56 -0.92
C GLU A 38 10.52 -12.96 0.40
N GLN A 39 10.38 -11.64 0.48
CA GLN A 39 9.78 -10.95 1.63
C GLN A 39 8.33 -11.40 1.85
N ALA A 40 7.52 -11.44 0.79
CA ALA A 40 6.13 -11.89 0.88
C ALA A 40 6.03 -13.36 1.35
N ARG A 41 6.84 -14.26 0.79
CA ARG A 41 6.92 -15.66 1.25
C ARG A 41 7.36 -15.77 2.71
N THR A 42 8.32 -14.94 3.13
CA THR A 42 8.78 -14.92 4.53
C THR A 42 7.65 -14.53 5.48
N VAL A 43 6.86 -13.51 5.12
CA VAL A 43 5.67 -13.12 5.89
C VAL A 43 4.66 -14.27 5.95
N GLY A 44 4.38 -14.94 4.83
CA GLY A 44 3.50 -16.11 4.81
C GLY A 44 3.94 -17.22 5.76
N LYS A 45 5.24 -17.57 5.76
CA LYS A 45 5.82 -18.55 6.69
C LYS A 45 5.72 -18.12 8.15
N MET A 46 5.92 -16.82 8.43
CA MET A 46 5.77 -16.28 9.79
C MET A 46 4.32 -16.39 10.27
N LEU A 47 3.35 -16.06 9.41
CA LEU A 47 1.93 -16.19 9.72
C LEU A 47 1.52 -17.66 9.91
N ALA A 48 2.04 -18.57 9.10
CA ALA A 48 1.80 -20.01 9.25
C ALA A 48 2.34 -20.58 10.58
N ALA A 49 3.46 -20.05 11.06
CA ALA A 49 4.09 -20.47 12.32
C ALA A 49 3.45 -19.82 13.57
N TRP A 50 2.56 -18.86 13.41
CA TRP A 50 1.93 -18.15 14.51
C TRP A 50 0.73 -18.96 15.06
N ALA A 51 0.99 -19.78 16.08
CA ALA A 51 0.04 -20.78 16.59
C ALA A 51 -1.36 -20.23 16.93
N ASP A 52 -1.44 -19.04 17.53
CA ASP A 52 -2.70 -18.43 17.96
C ASP A 52 -3.35 -17.51 16.92
N LEU A 53 -2.79 -17.44 15.69
CA LEU A 53 -3.28 -16.58 14.61
C LEU A 53 -3.66 -17.41 13.39
N ARG A 54 -4.97 -17.60 13.19
CA ARG A 54 -5.52 -18.18 11.97
C ARG A 54 -6.19 -17.11 11.12
N ILE A 55 -5.71 -16.89 9.90
CA ILE A 55 -6.33 -15.97 8.95
C ILE A 55 -7.60 -16.60 8.37
N SER A 56 -8.74 -15.92 8.47
CA SER A 56 -10.03 -16.39 7.92
C SER A 56 -10.32 -15.80 6.54
N ALA A 57 -9.96 -14.52 6.34
CA ALA A 57 -10.14 -13.82 5.08
C ALA A 57 -8.93 -12.96 4.75
N ALA A 58 -8.75 -12.66 3.46
CA ALA A 58 -7.68 -11.77 3.01
C ALA A 58 -8.13 -10.85 1.86
N ILE A 59 -7.65 -9.62 1.90
CA ILE A 59 -7.89 -8.57 0.91
C ILE A 59 -6.58 -7.84 0.60
N SER A 60 -6.45 -7.33 -0.62
CA SER A 60 -5.34 -6.44 -0.96
C SER A 60 -5.81 -5.16 -1.63
N SER A 61 -4.93 -4.17 -1.71
CA SER A 61 -5.11 -3.07 -2.64
C SER A 61 -5.17 -3.57 -4.08
N ALA A 62 -5.75 -2.79 -4.99
CA ALA A 62 -5.85 -3.17 -6.40
C ALA A 62 -4.50 -3.17 -7.15
N LEU A 63 -3.44 -2.57 -6.59
CA LEU A 63 -2.13 -2.49 -7.25
C LEU A 63 -1.45 -3.86 -7.32
N GLY A 64 -0.86 -4.19 -8.47
CA GLY A 64 -0.27 -5.49 -8.78
C GLY A 64 0.73 -5.97 -7.74
N ARG A 65 1.59 -5.07 -7.22
CA ARG A 65 2.54 -5.40 -6.13
C ARG A 65 1.89 -5.93 -4.85
N CYS A 66 0.71 -5.43 -4.48
CA CYS A 66 -0.04 -5.91 -3.31
C CYS A 66 -0.73 -7.23 -3.60
N ARG A 67 -1.33 -7.37 -4.79
CA ARG A 67 -1.96 -8.62 -5.22
C ARG A 67 -0.96 -9.77 -5.25
N GLU A 68 0.19 -9.54 -5.92
CA GLU A 68 1.29 -10.50 -5.98
C GLU A 68 1.82 -10.84 -4.57
N SER A 69 1.98 -9.84 -3.70
CA SER A 69 2.42 -10.08 -2.32
C SER A 69 1.42 -10.94 -1.55
N LEU A 70 0.11 -10.65 -1.68
CA LEU A 70 -0.92 -11.43 -1.00
C LEU A 70 -0.96 -12.87 -1.51
N ASP A 71 -0.92 -13.07 -2.82
CA ASP A 71 -0.95 -14.41 -3.41
C ASP A 71 0.23 -15.26 -2.92
N LEU A 72 1.44 -14.66 -2.84
CA LEU A 72 2.63 -15.32 -2.29
C LEU A 72 2.51 -15.62 -0.79
N ILE A 73 1.88 -14.74 -0.01
CA ILE A 73 1.63 -14.98 1.42
C ILE A 73 0.68 -16.15 1.60
N LEU A 74 -0.43 -16.17 0.85
CA LEU A 74 -1.46 -17.22 0.97
C LEU A 74 -0.94 -18.60 0.57
N GLN A 75 -0.01 -18.69 -0.39
CA GLN A 75 0.63 -19.95 -0.79
C GLN A 75 1.40 -20.65 0.34
N GLU A 76 1.85 -19.90 1.35
CA GLU A 76 2.65 -20.44 2.45
C GLU A 76 1.77 -20.84 3.66
N LEU A 77 0.48 -20.53 3.64
CA LEU A 77 -0.45 -20.90 4.71
C LEU A 77 -0.89 -22.36 4.56
N PRO A 78 -0.88 -23.16 5.64
CA PRO A 78 -1.23 -24.58 5.58
C PRO A 78 -2.75 -24.82 5.59
N TYR A 79 -3.54 -23.81 5.23
CA TYR A 79 -4.99 -23.82 5.28
C TYR A 79 -5.61 -22.82 4.30
N ASP A 80 -6.87 -23.09 3.93
CA ASP A 80 -7.62 -22.20 3.05
C ASP A 80 -7.99 -20.88 3.74
N VAL A 81 -7.89 -19.79 2.97
CA VAL A 81 -8.28 -18.43 3.36
C VAL A 81 -9.28 -17.89 2.34
N GLN A 82 -10.37 -17.26 2.81
CA GLN A 82 -11.32 -16.63 1.92
C GLN A 82 -10.68 -15.41 1.23
N ARG A 83 -10.48 -15.49 -0.09
CA ARG A 83 -9.99 -14.35 -0.88
C ARG A 83 -11.14 -13.39 -1.18
N LEU A 84 -11.07 -12.19 -0.60
CA LEU A 84 -11.98 -11.10 -0.89
C LEU A 84 -11.53 -10.37 -2.16
N ALA A 85 -12.48 -9.69 -2.81
CA ALA A 85 -12.19 -8.83 -3.95
C ALA A 85 -11.22 -7.71 -3.53
N ASP A 86 -10.22 -7.44 -4.37
CA ASP A 86 -9.29 -6.34 -4.13
C ASP A 86 -10.01 -5.00 -4.14
N SER A 87 -9.49 -4.04 -3.36
CA SER A 87 -10.10 -2.72 -3.25
C SER A 87 -9.13 -1.61 -3.64
N SER A 88 -9.53 -0.78 -4.61
CA SER A 88 -8.81 0.45 -4.95
C SER A 88 -8.82 1.46 -3.80
N GLU A 89 -9.76 1.37 -2.86
CA GLU A 89 -9.79 2.21 -1.66
C GLU A 89 -8.65 1.88 -0.68
N LEU A 90 -7.95 0.76 -0.87
CA LEU A 90 -6.72 0.40 -0.16
C LEU A 90 -5.44 0.73 -0.93
N ASN A 91 -5.53 1.39 -2.09
CA ASN A 91 -4.34 1.80 -2.86
C ASN A 91 -3.50 2.82 -2.08
N GLU A 92 -2.22 2.92 -2.43
CA GLU A 92 -1.36 4.01 -1.97
C GLU A 92 -2.01 5.37 -2.28
N ARG A 93 -1.65 6.39 -1.51
CA ARG A 93 -2.08 7.76 -1.80
C ARG A 93 -1.68 8.15 -3.23
N SER A 94 -2.65 8.67 -3.98
CA SER A 94 -2.38 9.23 -5.29
C SER A 94 -1.53 10.49 -5.17
N LEU A 95 -0.43 10.55 -5.93
CA LEU A 95 0.37 11.76 -6.10
C LEU A 95 0.02 12.52 -7.39
N GLY A 96 -1.08 12.12 -8.05
CA GLY A 96 -1.60 12.77 -9.24
C GLY A 96 -0.53 13.04 -10.29
N ALA A 97 -0.39 14.30 -10.70
CA ALA A 97 0.57 14.72 -11.72
C ALA A 97 2.05 14.42 -11.40
N PHE A 98 2.38 14.05 -10.15
CA PHE A 98 3.76 13.77 -9.76
C PHE A 98 4.12 12.28 -9.87
N GLU A 99 3.14 11.40 -10.05
CA GLU A 99 3.36 9.96 -10.11
C GLU A 99 4.34 9.53 -11.21
N GLY A 100 5.33 8.73 -10.85
CA GLY A 100 6.38 8.24 -11.74
C GLY A 100 7.46 9.27 -12.09
N CYS A 101 7.30 10.52 -11.67
CA CYS A 101 8.25 11.59 -11.96
C CYS A 101 9.39 11.63 -10.93
N GLN A 102 10.60 11.96 -11.40
CA GLN A 102 11.71 12.32 -10.52
C GLN A 102 11.42 13.64 -9.81
N ALA A 103 11.77 13.72 -8.54
CA ALA A 103 11.48 14.88 -7.70
C ALA A 103 12.05 16.19 -8.28
N ASP A 104 13.28 16.16 -8.81
CA ASP A 104 13.90 17.36 -9.39
C ASP A 104 13.15 17.86 -10.63
N ALA A 105 12.62 16.96 -11.47
CA ALA A 105 11.80 17.33 -12.63
C ALA A 105 10.47 17.94 -12.18
N VAL A 106 9.84 17.37 -11.14
CA VAL A 106 8.63 17.94 -10.54
C VAL A 106 8.92 19.33 -10.00
N TYR A 107 9.98 19.54 -9.23
CA TYR A 107 10.29 20.83 -8.64
C TYR A 107 10.75 21.89 -9.65
N ALA A 108 11.32 21.47 -10.78
CA ALA A 108 11.60 22.40 -11.89
C ALA A 108 10.30 22.93 -12.51
N GLN A 109 9.28 22.09 -12.64
CA GLN A 109 7.98 22.47 -13.20
C GLN A 109 7.04 23.12 -12.16
N TYR A 110 7.16 22.74 -10.89
CA TYR A 110 6.29 23.11 -9.78
C TYR A 110 7.12 23.57 -8.56
N PRO A 111 7.89 24.67 -8.65
CA PRO A 111 8.85 25.07 -7.62
C PRO A 111 8.24 25.33 -6.24
N GLN A 112 6.97 25.76 -6.18
CA GLN A 112 6.26 25.96 -4.91
C GLN A 112 6.18 24.67 -4.07
N TYR A 113 6.09 23.50 -4.71
CA TYR A 113 6.04 22.22 -4.00
C TYR A 113 7.38 21.80 -3.38
N ARG A 114 8.46 22.51 -3.67
CA ARG A 114 9.77 22.31 -3.03
C ARG A 114 9.88 23.14 -1.76
N ASP A 115 9.62 24.44 -1.86
CA ASP A 115 10.06 25.41 -0.85
C ASP A 115 8.92 26.18 -0.16
N ASP A 116 7.71 26.22 -0.72
CA ASP A 116 6.57 26.94 -0.10
C ASP A 116 5.90 26.07 0.98
N PRO A 117 5.87 26.50 2.26
CA PRO A 117 5.23 25.75 3.35
C PRO A 117 3.74 25.43 3.12
N ASN A 118 3.06 26.16 2.23
CA ASN A 118 1.68 25.91 1.86
C ASN A 118 1.50 24.74 0.89
N PHE A 119 2.59 24.27 0.25
CA PHE A 119 2.56 23.21 -0.75
C PHE A 119 3.55 22.07 -0.48
N ASN A 120 4.68 22.33 0.17
CA ASN A 120 5.81 21.40 0.31
C ASN A 120 5.57 20.20 1.25
N GLN A 121 4.37 20.09 1.83
CA GLN A 121 3.92 18.93 2.61
C GLN A 121 2.82 18.14 1.90
N PHE A 122 2.65 18.31 0.58
CA PHE A 122 1.69 17.57 -0.23
C PHE A 122 1.76 16.04 -0.06
N ASP A 123 2.90 15.51 0.37
CA ASP A 123 3.16 14.09 0.60
C ASP A 123 2.91 13.64 2.06
N ARG A 124 2.40 14.50 2.95
CA ARG A 124 2.20 14.16 4.37
C ARG A 124 1.17 15.01 5.11
N HIS A 125 0.50 15.93 4.43
CA HIS A 125 -0.45 16.86 5.05
C HIS A 125 -1.89 16.38 4.89
N PHE A 126 -2.75 16.73 5.85
CA PHE A 126 -4.20 16.46 5.82
C PHE A 126 -5.01 17.38 4.89
N VAL A 127 -4.35 18.27 4.15
CA VAL A 127 -5.00 19.32 3.35
C VAL A 127 -4.24 19.52 2.05
N GLN A 128 -2.92 19.76 2.13
CA GLN A 128 -2.07 19.91 0.95
C GLN A 128 -2.02 18.60 0.15
N LYS A 129 -2.00 18.73 -1.18
CA LYS A 129 -1.89 17.60 -2.11
C LYS A 129 -1.26 18.00 -3.43
N ALA A 130 -0.70 17.02 -4.12
CA ALA A 130 -0.22 17.20 -5.48
C ALA A 130 -1.40 17.51 -6.42
N PRO A 131 -1.18 18.18 -7.56
CA PRO A 131 -2.23 18.43 -8.54
C PRO A 131 -2.87 17.12 -9.00
N GLY A 132 -4.19 16.98 -8.82
CA GLY A 132 -4.93 15.75 -9.13
C GLY A 132 -4.66 14.56 -8.20
N GLY A 133 -3.89 14.75 -7.12
CA GLY A 133 -3.61 13.73 -6.13
C GLY A 133 -4.57 13.77 -4.92
N GLU A 134 -4.18 13.06 -3.88
CA GLU A 134 -4.89 12.94 -2.61
C GLU A 134 -4.09 13.58 -1.47
N ASN A 135 -4.78 14.16 -0.48
CA ASN A 135 -4.20 14.48 0.82
C ASN A 135 -4.40 13.33 1.83
N LEU A 136 -3.84 13.44 3.04
CA LEU A 136 -3.98 12.39 4.06
C LEU A 136 -5.42 12.15 4.51
N ARG A 137 -6.29 13.16 4.48
CA ARG A 137 -7.69 13.00 4.85
C ARG A 137 -8.40 12.11 3.83
N GLU A 138 -8.26 12.42 2.55
CA GLU A 138 -8.92 11.69 1.45
C GLU A 138 -8.51 10.20 1.43
N VAL A 139 -7.21 9.89 1.53
CA VAL A 139 -6.74 8.49 1.59
C VAL A 139 -7.21 7.78 2.86
N THR A 140 -7.24 8.47 4.00
CA THR A 140 -7.71 7.88 5.27
C THR A 140 -9.20 7.57 5.19
N GLU A 141 -10.02 8.49 4.68
CA GLU A 141 -11.47 8.33 4.56
C GLU A 141 -11.83 7.10 3.71
N ARG A 142 -11.20 6.94 2.53
CA ARG A 142 -11.47 5.76 1.68
C ARG A 142 -10.94 4.46 2.29
N ALA A 143 -9.74 4.46 2.88
CA ALA A 143 -9.18 3.26 3.49
C ALA A 143 -10.01 2.83 4.72
N TRP A 144 -10.45 3.79 5.53
CA TRP A 144 -11.30 3.54 6.69
C TRP A 144 -12.64 2.94 6.31
N ALA A 145 -13.26 3.40 5.21
CA ALA A 145 -14.50 2.83 4.70
C ALA A 145 -14.38 1.31 4.41
N VAL A 146 -13.19 0.84 3.99
CA VAL A 146 -12.93 -0.59 3.80
C VAL A 146 -12.88 -1.30 5.15
N ILE A 147 -12.16 -0.75 6.12
CA ILE A 147 -12.04 -1.33 7.47
C ILE A 147 -13.42 -1.45 8.14
N GLU A 148 -14.26 -0.41 8.05
CA GLU A 148 -15.61 -0.45 8.60
C GLU A 148 -16.51 -1.50 7.94
N ARG A 149 -16.36 -1.72 6.63
CA ARG A 149 -17.08 -2.79 5.94
C ARG A 149 -16.59 -4.17 6.38
N LEU A 150 -15.27 -4.34 6.55
CA LEU A 150 -14.71 -5.62 7.01
C LEU A 150 -15.12 -5.93 8.46
N ASP A 151 -15.12 -4.93 9.33
CA ASP A 151 -15.54 -5.07 10.74
C ASP A 151 -16.99 -5.55 10.88
N LYS A 152 -17.87 -5.09 9.98
CA LYS A 152 -19.30 -5.47 9.97
C LYS A 152 -19.56 -6.83 9.31
N LEU A 153 -18.73 -7.24 8.36
CA LEU A 153 -19.02 -8.37 7.47
C LEU A 153 -18.22 -9.63 7.77
N HIS A 154 -17.12 -9.54 8.52
CA HIS A 154 -16.23 -10.67 8.73
C HIS A 154 -15.95 -10.94 10.22
N GLU A 155 -15.98 -12.23 10.55
CA GLU A 155 -15.51 -12.75 11.83
C GLU A 155 -14.10 -13.37 11.66
N GLY A 156 -13.30 -13.33 12.73
CA GLY A 156 -11.94 -13.87 12.73
C GLY A 156 -10.86 -12.87 12.27
N ASN A 157 -9.67 -13.38 11.93
CA ASN A 157 -8.54 -12.52 11.59
C ASN A 157 -8.52 -12.23 10.08
N VAL A 158 -8.52 -10.95 9.70
CA VAL A 158 -8.50 -10.51 8.31
C VAL A 158 -7.12 -9.98 7.95
N LEU A 159 -6.48 -10.60 6.95
CA LEU A 159 -5.21 -10.14 6.39
C LEU A 159 -5.45 -9.04 5.35
N ILE A 160 -4.77 -7.91 5.50
CA ILE A 160 -4.86 -6.77 4.59
C ILE A 160 -3.47 -6.47 4.05
N VAL A 161 -3.28 -6.65 2.74
CA VAL A 161 -2.02 -6.30 2.06
C VAL A 161 -2.16 -4.96 1.32
N SER A 162 -1.45 -3.94 1.80
CA SER A 162 -1.52 -2.57 1.26
C SER A 162 -0.12 -1.94 1.23
N HIS A 163 -0.03 -0.64 1.45
CA HIS A 163 1.17 0.18 1.27
C HIS A 163 1.55 0.85 2.59
N ALA A 164 2.78 1.36 2.68
CA ALA A 164 3.14 2.27 3.76
C ALA A 164 3.20 3.68 3.18
N MET A 165 2.59 4.64 3.86
CA MET A 165 2.58 6.05 3.44
C MET A 165 3.98 6.73 3.45
N ARG A 166 5.07 5.96 3.56
CA ARG A 166 6.47 6.39 3.45
C ARG A 166 7.29 5.31 2.74
N ASP A 167 7.89 5.70 1.62
CA ASP A 167 8.92 4.97 0.87
C ASP A 167 10.20 5.77 0.71
#